data_AF-A0A2V9M6T2-F1
#
_entry.id   AF-A0A2V9M6T2-F1
#
_cell.length_a   1.000
_cell.length_b   1.000
_cell.length_c   1.000
_cell.angle_alpha   90.00
_cell.angle_beta   90.00
_cell.angle_gamma   90.00
#
_symmetry.space_group_name_H-M   'P 1'
#
loop_
_entity.id
_entity.type
_entity.pdbx_description
1 polymer ?
#
loop_
_entity_poly.entity_id
_entity_poly.type
_entity_poly.pdbx_seq_one_letter_code
_entity_poly.pdbx_strand_id
1 'polypeptide(L)' 'MHHHTRREFLWQTWVGSTLVCSIVEGWRDLLRAQDPPAPRYDLLVKGGRVIDPSQGLSAERDIAISGHNIAHVASAIPES' A
#
# COMPACT_ATOMS: atom_id res chain seq x y z
N MET A 1 44.15 -32.87 -31.84
CA MET A 1 42.71 -32.83 -32.16
C MET A 1 41.94 -33.01 -30.88
N HIS A 2 41.22 -31.97 -30.47
CA HIS A 2 40.43 -31.93 -29.24
C HIS A 2 39.16 -32.75 -29.40
N HIS A 3 38.89 -33.68 -28.48
CA HIS A 3 37.51 -34.13 -28.23
C HIS A 3 37.28 -34.19 -26.72
N HIS A 4 36.30 -33.39 -26.32
CA HIS A 4 36.00 -33.01 -24.96
C HIS A 4 35.25 -34.15 -24.28
N THR A 5 35.65 -34.48 -23.06
CA THR A 5 35.05 -35.53 -22.25
C THR A 5 33.72 -35.03 -21.69
N ARG A 6 32.70 -35.90 -21.76
CA ARG A 6 31.30 -35.68 -21.35
C ARG A 6 31.12 -35.54 -19.83
N ARG A 7 31.94 -34.70 -19.17
CA ARG A 7 31.93 -34.45 -17.72
C ARG A 7 31.96 -32.97 -17.35
N GLU A 8 31.85 -32.06 -18.31
CA GLU A 8 31.82 -30.60 -18.07
C GLU A 8 30.41 -30.00 -18.10
N PHE A 9 29.37 -30.78 -17.81
CA PHE A 9 27.98 -30.27 -17.87
C PHE A 9 27.19 -30.38 -16.56
N LEU A 10 27.85 -30.54 -15.40
CA LEU A 10 27.17 -30.61 -14.10
C LEU A 10 27.92 -29.87 -12.97
N TRP A 11 28.71 -28.85 -13.29
CA TRP A 11 29.44 -28.05 -12.28
C TRP A 11 29.05 -26.57 -12.26
N GLN A 12 27.88 -26.19 -12.78
CA GLN A 12 27.44 -24.78 -12.81
C GLN A 12 26.10 -24.50 -12.11
N THR A 13 25.60 -25.38 -11.23
CA THR A 13 24.30 -25.15 -10.56
C THR A 13 24.31 -25.36 -9.04
N TRP A 14 25.47 -25.34 -8.37
CA TRP A 14 25.53 -25.61 -6.92
C TRP A 14 26.45 -24.69 -6.11
N VAL A 15 26.72 -23.46 -6.58
CA VAL A 15 27.27 -22.40 -5.74
C VAL A 15 26.59 -21.08 -6.10
N GLY A 16 25.75 -20.55 -5.21
CA GLY A 16 25.35 -19.13 -5.28
C GLY A 16 23.88 -18.79 -5.04
N SER A 17 23.08 -19.63 -4.35
CA SER A 17 21.68 -19.26 -4.03
C SER A 17 21.53 -18.45 -2.73
N THR A 18 22.60 -18.16 -2.00
CA THR A 18 22.54 -17.44 -0.70
C THR A 18 22.88 -15.95 -0.75
N LEU A 19 23.31 -15.40 -1.88
CA LEU A 19 23.69 -13.97 -2.00
C LEU A 19 22.65 -13.09 -2.71
N VAL A 20 21.57 -13.66 -3.24
CA VAL A 20 20.51 -12.88 -3.91
C VAL A 20 19.47 -12.33 -2.91
N CYS A 21 19.30 -12.92 -1.72
CA CYS A 21 18.31 -12.45 -0.75
C CYS A 21 18.69 -11.14 -0.04
N SER A 22 19.98 -10.85 0.17
CA SER A 22 20.40 -9.62 0.88
C SER A 22 20.20 -8.35 0.04
N ILE A 23 20.21 -8.49 -1.30
CA ILE A 23 19.85 -7.39 -2.20
C ILE A 23 18.33 -7.22 -2.23
N VAL A 24 17.52 -8.28 -2.09
CA VAL A 24 16.05 -8.12 -2.07
C VAL A 24 15.53 -7.46 -0.78
N GLU A 25 16.18 -7.67 0.37
CA GLU A 25 15.75 -7.09 1.65
C GLU A 25 16.02 -5.59 1.74
N GLY A 26 17.23 -5.12 1.40
CA GLY A 26 17.56 -3.69 1.49
C GLY A 26 16.74 -2.80 0.56
N TRP A 27 16.23 -3.35 -0.55
CA TRP A 27 15.42 -2.61 -1.50
C TRP A 27 13.96 -2.51 -1.03
N ARG A 28 13.46 -3.47 -0.24
CA ARG A 28 12.12 -3.41 0.34
C ARG A 28 11.99 -2.28 1.36
N ASP A 29 13.02 -2.03 2.17
CA ASP A 29 13.01 -0.94 3.14
C ASP A 29 13.12 0.44 2.48
N LEU A 30 13.92 0.56 1.42
CA LEU A 30 13.99 1.79 0.61
C LEU A 30 12.67 2.07 -0.13
N LEU A 31 11.97 1.04 -0.60
CA LEU A 31 10.64 1.18 -1.21
C LEU A 31 9.59 1.61 -0.18
N ARG A 32 9.63 1.06 1.04
CA ARG A 32 8.70 1.46 2.13
C ARG A 32 8.91 2.88 2.63
N ALA A 33 10.14 3.39 2.60
CA ALA A 33 10.42 4.77 2.95
C ALA A 33 9.76 5.79 1.99
N GLN A 34 9.32 5.35 0.80
CA GLN A 34 8.63 6.20 -0.17
C GLN A 34 7.11 6.16 -0.08
N ASP A 35 6.52 5.28 0.73
CA ASP A 35 5.07 5.30 0.92
C ASP A 35 4.69 6.50 1.80
N PRO A 36 3.88 7.45 1.29
CA PRO A 36 3.32 8.47 2.16
C PRO A 36 2.51 7.78 3.27
N PRO A 37 2.47 8.35 4.49
CA PRO A 37 1.67 7.80 5.57
C PRO A 37 0.23 7.61 5.07
N ALA A 38 -0.35 6.44 5.38
CA ALA A 38 -1.71 6.15 4.98
C ALA A 38 -2.65 7.26 5.48
N PRO A 39 -3.52 7.81 4.61
CA PRO A 39 -4.45 8.84 5.01
C PRO A 39 -5.38 8.29 6.10
N ARG A 40 -5.86 9.18 6.98
CA ARG A 40 -6.71 8.78 8.10
C ARG A 40 -8.04 8.17 7.66
N TYR A 41 -8.52 8.57 6.49
CA TYR A 41 -9.76 8.11 5.87
C TYR A 41 -9.49 7.80 4.40
N ASP A 42 -10.25 6.87 3.83
CA ASP A 42 -10.10 6.50 2.41
C ASP A 42 -10.67 7.59 1.50
N LEU A 43 -11.74 8.27 1.96
CA LEU A 43 -12.36 9.41 1.29
C LEU A 43 -12.88 10.41 2.33
N LEU A 44 -12.60 11.68 2.11
CA LEU A 44 -13.17 12.80 2.84
C LEU A 44 -13.95 13.70 1.88
N VAL A 45 -15.28 13.76 2.04
CA VAL A 45 -16.15 14.66 1.29
C VAL A 45 -16.36 15.93 2.12
N LYS A 46 -16.05 17.09 1.54
CA LYS A 46 -16.04 18.38 2.23
C LYS A 46 -17.22 19.26 1.80
N GLY A 47 -17.79 20.01 2.75
CA GLY A 47 -18.76 21.08 2.49
C GLY A 47 -20.07 20.63 1.83
N GLY A 48 -20.39 19.34 1.89
CA GLY A 48 -21.62 18.80 1.32
C GLY A 48 -22.82 19.04 2.22
N ARG A 49 -24.03 19.11 1.65
CA ARG A 49 -25.27 19.09 2.44
C ARG A 49 -25.69 17.64 2.70
N VAL A 50 -25.63 17.24 3.96
CA VAL A 50 -26.04 15.91 4.42
C VAL A 50 -27.51 15.94 4.78
N ILE A 51 -28.28 15.04 4.15
CA ILE A 51 -29.70 14.82 4.41
C ILE A 51 -29.87 13.43 5.01
N ASP A 52 -30.20 13.34 6.30
CA ASP A 52 -30.54 12.08 6.98
C ASP A 52 -31.94 12.19 7.62
N PRO A 53 -32.98 11.63 6.96
CA PRO A 53 -34.35 11.66 7.47
C PRO A 53 -34.53 10.95 8.81
N SER A 54 -33.72 9.92 9.11
CA SER A 54 -33.83 9.16 10.35
C SER A 54 -33.44 9.99 11.57
N GLN A 55 -32.58 10.99 11.36
CA GLN A 55 -32.15 11.96 12.37
C GLN A 55 -32.76 13.36 12.17
N GLY A 56 -33.58 13.55 11.13
CA GLY A 56 -34.07 14.88 10.74
C GLY A 56 -32.95 15.86 10.36
N LEU A 57 -31.80 15.37 9.92
CA LEU A 57 -30.63 16.18 9.59
C LEU A 57 -30.75 16.73 8.16
N SER A 58 -30.57 18.05 8.02
CA SER A 58 -30.38 18.74 6.73
C SER A 58 -29.42 19.91 6.94
N ALA A 59 -28.12 19.64 6.85
CA ALA A 59 -27.09 20.63 7.17
C ALA A 59 -25.81 20.40 6.38
N GLU A 60 -24.99 21.44 6.25
CA GLU A 60 -23.64 21.30 5.70
C GLU A 60 -22.75 20.56 6.69
N ARG A 61 -22.12 19.48 6.21
CA ARG A 61 -21.26 18.58 6.97
C ARG A 61 -20.23 17.95 6.03
N ASP A 62 -19.11 17.61 6.61
CA ASP A 62 -18.12 16.75 6.03
C ASP A 62 -18.40 15.29 6.39
N ILE A 63 -18.10 14.39 5.46
CA ILE A 63 -18.27 12.94 5.62
C ILE A 63 -16.93 12.25 5.38
N ALA A 64 -16.44 11.54 6.38
CA ALA A 64 -15.29 10.68 6.27
C ALA A 64 -15.73 9.21 6.10
N ILE A 65 -15.11 8.51 5.15
CA ILE A 65 -15.42 7.13 4.79
C ILE A 65 -14.17 6.27 4.98
N SER A 66 -14.38 5.09 5.58
CA SER A 66 -13.35 4.05 5.71
C SER A 66 -13.95 2.70 5.34
N GLY A 67 -13.40 2.08 4.30
CA GLY A 67 -13.94 0.91 3.64
C GLY A 67 -15.37 1.16 3.19
N HIS A 68 -16.31 0.43 3.79
CA HIS A 68 -17.73 0.49 3.47
C HIS A 68 -18.54 1.28 4.51
N ASN A 69 -17.87 1.94 5.46
CA ASN A 69 -18.51 2.60 6.59
C ASN A 69 -18.35 4.12 6.53
N ILE A 70 -19.38 4.82 6.98
CA ILE A 70 -19.26 6.22 7.37
C ILE A 70 -18.51 6.26 8.71
N ALA A 71 -17.25 6.68 8.66
CA ALA A 71 -16.37 6.69 9.82
C ALA A 71 -16.59 7.92 10.71
N HIS A 72 -16.94 9.07 10.10
CA HIS A 72 -17.16 10.30 10.84
C HIS A 72 -18.03 11.29 10.07
N VAL A 73 -18.87 12.04 10.79
CA VAL A 73 -19.71 13.11 10.27
C VAL A 73 -19.58 14.33 11.17
N ALA A 74 -19.08 15.45 10.65
CA ALA A 74 -18.88 16.67 11.43
C ALA A 74 -18.97 17.93 10.56
N SER A 75 -19.08 19.12 11.15
CA SER A 75 -19.14 20.38 10.39
C SER A 75 -17.83 20.76 9.70
N ALA A 76 -16.69 20.31 10.25
CA ALA A 76 -15.36 20.57 9.70
C ALA A 76 -14.41 19.45 10.13
N ILE A 77 -14.11 18.51 9.23
CA ILE A 77 -13.11 17.45 9.42
C ILE A 77 -11.77 17.93 8.83
N PRO A 78 -10.66 17.92 9.57
CA PRO A 78 -9.37 18.34 9.05
C PRO A 78 -8.87 17.40 7.95
N GLU A 79 -8.20 17.99 6.96
CA GLU A 79 -7.42 17.25 5.95
C GLU A 79 -6.09 16.81 6.60
N SER A 80 -5.60 15.62 6.22
CA SER A 80 -4.37 15.02 6.72
C SER A 80 -3.19 15.25 5.80
#